data_AF-A0A2Z6MZ15-F1
#
_entry.id   AF-A0A2Z6MZ15-F1
#
_cell.length_a   1.000
_cell.length_b   1.000
_cell.length_c   1.000
_cell.angle_alpha   90.00
_cell.angle_beta   90.00
_cell.angle_gamma   90.00
#
_symmetry.space_group_name_H-M   'P 1'
#
loop_
_entity.id
_entity.type
_entity.pdbx_description
1 polymer ?
#
loop_
_entity_poly.entity_id
_entity_poly.type
_entity_poly.pdbx_seq_one_letter_code
_entity_poly.pdbx_strand_id
1 'polypeptide(L)'
;MRSRSQRAVAVEKEEKVAVGDGLRQSCWANMPQELLREVLVRIEASEDTWPPRKNVVACAGVCRNWRVITKEIVIKPEISAKITFPISVKQPGPRENLLQCFIKRNRSTQTYYLYLSLTALCDDGKFLLAARKCRRPTCTDYIISLDGYDMSRGSNSYVGKLRSNFLGTKFTVYDGQPPHTGAKIAKSHSTRLVNLKQVSPKVPTGNYPVAHISYELNVLGSR
;
A
#
# COMPACT_ATOMS: atom_id res chain seq x y z
N MET A 1 19.75 31.73 75.67
CA MET A 1 20.10 30.31 75.52
C MET A 1 20.42 30.02 74.06
N ARG A 2 21.61 29.44 73.81
CA ARG A 2 22.14 28.67 72.66
C ARG A 2 21.39 28.75 71.30
N SER A 3 21.95 29.12 70.14
CA SER A 3 23.24 28.83 69.44
C SER A 3 23.07 27.86 68.26
N ARG A 4 23.76 28.21 67.14
CA ARG A 4 24.11 27.48 65.89
C ARG A 4 23.03 27.37 64.81
N SER A 5 23.20 27.91 63.59
CA SER A 5 24.26 27.77 62.56
C SER A 5 24.25 26.40 61.85
N GLN A 6 23.93 26.41 60.55
CA GLN A 6 24.56 25.63 59.45
C GLN A 6 23.87 26.01 58.12
N ARG A 7 24.53 26.73 57.21
CA ARG A 7 25.48 26.27 56.16
C ARG A 7 24.74 25.79 54.91
N ALA A 8 24.68 26.69 53.93
CA ALA A 8 24.18 26.44 52.58
C ALA A 8 25.03 25.35 51.90
N VAL A 9 24.37 24.30 51.43
CA VAL A 9 24.95 23.31 50.51
C VAL A 9 24.49 23.70 49.12
N ALA A 10 25.45 24.06 48.28
CA ALA A 10 25.22 24.29 46.85
C ALA A 10 24.73 22.99 46.22
N VAL A 11 23.53 23.01 45.65
CA VAL A 11 23.04 21.92 44.80
C VAL A 11 23.61 22.17 43.41
N GLU A 12 24.46 21.25 42.99
CA GLU A 12 25.10 21.21 41.69
C GLU A 12 24.06 21.17 40.57
N LYS A 13 24.22 22.05 39.58
CA LYS A 13 23.47 21.99 38.31
C LYS A 13 24.02 20.81 37.51
N GLU A 14 23.27 19.71 37.47
CA GLU A 14 23.46 18.70 36.43
C GLU A 14 23.11 19.33 35.07
N GLU A 15 24.14 19.58 34.26
CA GLU A 15 24.00 19.82 32.82
C GLU A 15 23.42 18.55 32.18
N LYS A 16 22.12 18.57 31.92
CA LYS A 16 21.51 17.62 30.98
C LYS A 16 22.10 17.88 29.60
N VAL A 17 23.07 17.04 29.23
CA VAL A 17 23.53 16.86 27.86
C VAL A 17 22.29 16.68 27.00
N ALA A 18 22.04 17.66 26.13
CA ALA A 18 21.05 17.56 25.09
C ALA A 18 21.45 16.37 24.21
N VAL A 19 20.77 15.23 24.38
CA VAL A 19 20.78 14.15 23.40
C VAL A 19 20.15 14.73 22.16
N GLY A 20 21.01 15.23 21.26
CA GLY A 20 20.59 15.65 19.94
C GLY A 20 19.89 14.47 19.28
N ASP A 21 18.61 14.67 18.94
CA ASP A 21 17.83 13.79 18.07
C ASP A 21 18.31 13.96 16.62
N GLY A 22 19.62 13.76 16.42
CA GLY A 22 20.21 13.50 15.14
C GLY A 22 19.88 12.06 14.80
N LEU A 23 18.78 11.87 14.06
CA LEU A 23 18.46 10.68 13.25
C LEU A 23 19.66 9.72 13.20
N ARG A 24 19.64 8.65 14.03
CA ARG A 24 20.61 7.56 13.90
C ARG A 24 20.45 6.99 12.50
N GLN A 25 21.23 7.49 11.56
CA GLN A 25 21.32 6.96 10.21
C GLN A 25 21.73 5.51 10.38
N SER A 26 20.88 4.60 9.89
CA SER A 26 21.15 3.17 9.89
C SER A 26 22.58 2.95 9.40
N CYS A 27 23.36 2.07 10.03
CA CYS A 27 24.71 1.73 9.55
C CYS A 27 24.69 1.26 8.07
N TRP A 28 23.56 0.71 7.62
CA TRP A 28 23.29 0.33 6.24
C TRP A 28 23.08 1.51 5.27
N ALA A 29 22.85 2.72 5.78
CA ALA A 29 22.73 3.94 4.97
C ALA A 29 24.09 4.39 4.39
N ASN A 30 25.20 3.98 5.00
CA ASN A 30 26.56 4.37 4.60
C ASN A 30 27.26 3.29 3.74
N MET A 31 26.56 2.23 3.34
CA MET A 31 27.12 1.20 2.46
C MET A 31 27.42 1.80 1.07
N PRO A 32 28.61 1.55 0.48
CA PRO A 32 28.92 1.95 -0.89
C PRO A 32 27.84 1.48 -1.87
N GLN A 33 27.43 2.36 -2.79
CA GLN A 33 26.28 2.09 -3.66
C GLN A 33 26.52 0.90 -4.58
N GLU A 34 27.77 0.67 -4.99
CA GLU A 34 28.20 -0.43 -5.84
C GLU A 34 27.99 -1.77 -5.13
N LEU A 35 28.48 -1.88 -3.89
CA LEU A 35 28.31 -3.07 -3.06
C LEU A 35 26.84 -3.32 -2.73
N LEU A 36 26.09 -2.26 -2.43
CA LEU A 36 24.65 -2.37 -2.20
C LEU A 36 23.91 -2.89 -3.42
N ARG A 37 24.21 -2.36 -4.62
CA ARG A 37 23.64 -2.85 -5.88
C ARG A 37 23.98 -4.32 -6.10
N GLU A 38 25.23 -4.71 -5.89
CA GLU A 38 25.68 -6.09 -6.06
C GLU A 38 24.94 -7.06 -5.14
N VAL A 39 24.79 -6.70 -3.86
CA VAL A 39 24.00 -7.48 -2.88
C VAL A 39 22.55 -7.59 -3.31
N LEU A 40 21.91 -6.48 -3.70
CA LEU A 40 20.50 -6.47 -4.08
C LEU A 40 20.23 -7.24 -5.39
N VAL A 41 21.15 -7.18 -6.37
CA VAL A 41 21.07 -7.98 -7.60
C VAL A 41 21.15 -9.47 -7.27
N ARG A 42 22.06 -9.86 -6.37
CA ARG A 42 22.16 -11.26 -5.92
C ARG A 42 20.88 -11.72 -5.22
N ILE A 43 20.32 -10.90 -4.32
CA ILE A 43 19.06 -11.22 -3.62
C ILE A 43 17.90 -11.37 -4.62
N GLU A 44 17.76 -10.44 -5.56
CA GLU A 44 16.71 -10.49 -6.59
C GLU A 44 16.83 -11.73 -7.48
N ALA A 45 18.06 -12.16 -7.80
CA ALA A 45 18.31 -13.37 -8.59
C ALA A 45 18.06 -14.66 -7.78
N SER A 46 18.40 -14.68 -6.49
CA SER A 46 18.23 -15.86 -5.63
C SER A 46 16.78 -16.07 -5.14
N GLU A 47 15.98 -15.02 -5.08
CA GLU A 47 14.62 -15.07 -4.51
C GLU A 47 13.54 -14.84 -5.56
N ASP A 48 13.39 -15.81 -6.46
CA ASP A 48 12.50 -15.74 -7.60
C ASP A 48 11.02 -16.02 -7.26
N THR A 49 10.79 -16.81 -6.21
CA THR A 49 9.49 -17.34 -5.79
C THR A 49 9.06 -16.77 -4.44
N TRP A 50 7.75 -16.73 -4.23
CA TRP A 50 7.18 -16.45 -2.91
C TRP A 50 7.11 -17.74 -2.10
N PRO A 51 7.34 -17.75 -0.76
CA PRO A 51 7.61 -16.61 0.13
C PRO A 51 9.01 -15.96 0.18
N PRO A 52 10.13 -16.60 -0.21
CA PRO A 52 11.47 -16.03 -0.06
C PRO A 52 11.61 -14.59 -0.56
N ARG A 53 11.00 -14.28 -1.72
CA ARG A 53 10.95 -12.94 -2.34
C ARG A 53 10.42 -11.81 -1.46
N LYS A 54 9.90 -12.12 -0.26
CA LYS A 54 9.66 -11.13 0.79
C LYS A 54 10.93 -10.37 1.19
N ASN A 55 12.12 -10.97 1.09
CA ASN A 55 13.33 -10.27 1.51
C ASN A 55 13.69 -9.15 0.52
N VAL A 56 13.45 -9.32 -0.79
CA VAL A 56 13.51 -8.21 -1.77
C VAL A 56 12.64 -7.02 -1.32
N VAL A 57 11.43 -7.29 -0.84
CA VAL A 57 10.53 -6.23 -0.32
C VAL A 57 11.08 -5.62 0.96
N ALA A 58 11.63 -6.44 1.86
CA ALA A 58 12.24 -5.99 3.10
C ALA A 58 13.46 -5.09 2.87
N CYS A 59 14.29 -5.38 1.86
CA CYS A 59 15.41 -4.53 1.44
C CYS A 59 14.96 -3.11 1.11
N ALA A 60 13.84 -2.95 0.39
CA ALA A 60 13.26 -1.63 0.10
C ALA A 60 12.69 -0.90 1.34
N GLY A 61 12.57 -1.61 2.47
CA GLY A 61 12.14 -1.10 3.76
C GLY A 61 13.25 -0.52 4.62
N VAL A 62 14.53 -0.85 4.35
CA VAL A 62 15.68 -0.51 5.22
C VAL A 62 15.87 1.00 5.38
N CYS A 63 16.05 1.72 4.27
CA CYS A 63 16.15 3.18 4.27
C CYS A 63 15.78 3.75 2.89
N ARG A 64 15.78 5.09 2.74
CA ARG A 64 15.45 5.75 1.46
C ARG A 64 16.38 5.33 0.32
N ASN A 65 17.68 5.25 0.57
CA ASN A 65 18.68 4.88 -0.44
C ASN A 65 18.46 3.45 -0.95
N TRP A 66 18.33 2.48 -0.02
CA TRP A 66 18.00 1.10 -0.36
C TRP A 66 16.70 1.00 -1.15
N ARG A 67 15.64 1.71 -0.73
CA ARG A 67 14.36 1.72 -1.44
C ARG A 67 14.47 2.16 -2.89
N VAL A 68 15.26 3.20 -3.17
CA VAL A 68 15.46 3.70 -4.54
C VAL A 68 16.17 2.63 -5.36
N ILE A 69 17.29 2.10 -4.86
CA ILE A 69 18.10 1.12 -5.58
C ILE A 69 17.33 -0.19 -5.80
N THR A 70 16.62 -0.71 -4.78
CA THR A 70 15.81 -1.94 -4.93
C THR A 70 14.71 -1.74 -5.98
N LYS A 71 14.07 -0.56 -6.06
CA LYS A 71 13.06 -0.29 -7.09
C LYS A 71 13.63 -0.22 -8.50
N GLU A 72 14.88 0.21 -8.66
CA GLU A 72 15.57 0.21 -9.95
C GLU A 72 15.93 -1.21 -10.39
N ILE A 73 16.38 -2.05 -9.45
CA ILE A 73 16.79 -3.44 -9.72
C ILE A 73 15.59 -4.33 -10.04
N VAL A 74 14.46 -4.15 -9.33
CA VAL A 74 13.27 -4.95 -9.55
C VAL A 74 12.60 -4.56 -10.87
N ILE A 75 12.67 -5.47 -11.84
CA ILE A 75 12.06 -5.30 -13.17
C ILE A 75 10.53 -5.25 -13.06
N LYS A 76 9.91 -4.35 -13.84
CA LYS A 76 8.45 -4.17 -13.92
C LYS A 76 7.70 -5.48 -14.24
N PRO A 77 6.48 -5.68 -13.70
CA PRO A 77 5.68 -6.89 -13.91
C PRO A 77 5.42 -7.21 -15.39
N GLU A 78 5.33 -6.20 -16.25
CA GLU A 78 5.14 -6.36 -17.70
C GLU A 78 6.25 -7.20 -18.35
N ILE A 79 7.48 -7.16 -17.82
CA ILE A 79 8.61 -7.92 -18.35
C ILE A 79 8.91 -9.12 -17.45
N SER A 80 8.92 -8.93 -16.13
CA SER A 80 9.34 -9.97 -15.19
C SER A 80 8.28 -11.01 -14.89
N ALA A 81 7.00 -10.72 -15.19
CA ALA A 81 5.84 -11.47 -14.71
C ALA A 81 5.80 -11.63 -13.17
N LYS A 82 6.54 -10.80 -12.41
CA LYS A 82 6.62 -10.87 -10.96
C LYS A 82 6.01 -9.62 -10.34
N ILE A 83 4.98 -9.80 -9.51
CA ILE A 83 4.45 -8.72 -8.66
C ILE A 83 5.25 -8.71 -7.37
N THR A 84 6.36 -7.96 -7.29
CA THR A 84 7.20 -7.90 -6.08
C THR A 84 6.58 -6.96 -5.04
N PHE A 85 6.42 -5.68 -5.38
CA PHE A 85 5.87 -4.68 -4.47
C PHE A 85 4.34 -4.67 -4.51
N PRO A 86 3.64 -4.41 -3.39
CA PRO A 86 2.18 -4.38 -3.37
C PRO A 86 1.58 -3.40 -4.40
N ILE A 87 2.18 -2.21 -4.55
CA ILE A 87 1.68 -1.20 -5.49
C ILE A 87 1.85 -1.59 -6.98
N SER A 88 2.74 -2.54 -7.28
CA SER A 88 2.94 -3.04 -8.65
C SER A 88 1.71 -3.76 -9.21
N VAL A 89 0.71 -4.08 -8.38
CA VAL A 89 -0.59 -4.60 -8.82
C VAL A 89 -1.34 -3.62 -9.76
N LYS A 90 -0.99 -2.33 -9.74
CA LYS A 90 -1.55 -1.32 -10.66
C LYS A 90 -0.80 -1.21 -11.99
N GLN A 91 0.35 -1.88 -12.11
CA GLN A 91 1.15 -1.83 -13.33
C GLN A 91 0.62 -2.85 -14.34
N PRO A 92 0.84 -2.64 -15.65
CA PRO A 92 0.50 -3.62 -16.67
C PRO A 92 1.12 -4.99 -16.37
N GLY A 93 0.34 -6.04 -16.59
CA GLY A 93 0.80 -7.42 -16.50
C GLY A 93 1.67 -7.82 -17.70
N PRO A 94 2.30 -9.00 -17.65
CA PRO A 94 3.05 -9.55 -18.77
C PRO A 94 2.17 -9.75 -20.00
N ARG A 95 2.75 -9.56 -21.20
CA ARG A 95 2.05 -9.72 -22.48
C ARG A 95 2.02 -11.17 -22.96
N GLU A 96 3.10 -11.89 -22.70
CA GLU A 96 3.33 -13.23 -23.26
C GLU A 96 2.86 -14.37 -22.34
N ASN A 97 2.67 -14.09 -21.05
CA ASN A 97 2.36 -15.10 -20.03
C ASN A 97 1.18 -14.65 -19.17
N LEU A 98 0.47 -15.61 -18.58
CA LEU A 98 -0.66 -15.33 -17.70
C LEU A 98 -0.24 -15.24 -16.23
N LEU A 99 -0.82 -14.29 -15.50
CA LEU A 99 -0.78 -14.25 -14.05
C LEU A 99 -2.02 -14.92 -13.48
N GLN A 100 -1.88 -16.16 -13.03
CA GLN A 100 -2.98 -16.88 -12.41
C GLN A 100 -3.22 -16.37 -10.98
N CYS A 101 -4.47 -16.02 -10.68
CA CYS A 101 -4.89 -15.52 -9.38
C CYS A 101 -6.17 -16.24 -8.93
N PHE A 102 -6.43 -16.24 -7.63
CA PHE A 102 -7.68 -16.74 -7.06
C PHE A 102 -8.25 -15.75 -6.03
N ILE A 103 -9.57 -15.84 -5.81
CA ILE A 103 -10.29 -14.98 -4.88
C ILE A 103 -10.87 -15.84 -3.76
N LYS A 104 -10.46 -15.55 -2.52
CA LYS A 104 -11.08 -16.12 -1.30
C LYS A 104 -12.10 -15.13 -0.75
N ARG A 105 -13.32 -15.61 -0.47
CA ARG A 105 -14.40 -14.78 0.10
C ARG A 105 -14.65 -15.14 1.55
N ASN A 106 -14.48 -14.16 2.44
CA ASN A 106 -15.01 -14.20 3.78
C ASN A 106 -16.45 -13.66 3.80
N ARG A 107 -17.41 -14.56 4.00
CA ARG A 107 -18.85 -14.22 3.99
C ARG A 107 -19.29 -13.43 5.22
N SER A 108 -18.68 -13.65 6.39
CA SER A 108 -19.08 -12.96 7.64
C SER A 108 -18.77 -11.47 7.57
N THR A 109 -17.58 -11.12 7.08
CA THR A 109 -17.14 -9.73 6.95
C THR A 109 -17.46 -9.11 5.58
N GLN A 110 -18.03 -9.89 4.66
CA GLN A 110 -18.22 -9.51 3.26
C GLN A 110 -16.93 -9.01 2.59
N THR A 111 -15.81 -9.65 2.95
CA THR A 111 -14.47 -9.31 2.45
C THR A 111 -14.03 -10.34 1.41
N TYR A 112 -13.38 -9.87 0.36
CA TYR A 112 -12.81 -10.64 -0.73
C TYR A 112 -11.30 -10.43 -0.70
N TYR A 113 -10.52 -11.49 -0.85
CA TYR A 113 -9.07 -11.46 -0.82
C TYR A 113 -8.57 -12.02 -2.14
N LEU A 114 -7.76 -11.24 -2.84
CA LEU A 114 -7.09 -11.62 -4.08
C LEU A 114 -5.69 -12.13 -3.78
N TYR A 115 -5.37 -13.29 -4.33
CA TYR A 115 -4.06 -13.91 -4.21
C TYR A 115 -3.50 -14.25 -5.59
N LEU A 116 -2.19 -14.11 -5.75
CA LEU A 116 -1.43 -14.67 -6.86
C LEU A 116 -1.16 -16.16 -6.57
N SER A 117 -1.53 -17.04 -7.49
CA SER A 117 -1.26 -18.48 -7.40
C SER A 117 0.24 -18.74 -7.50
N LEU A 118 0.78 -19.59 -6.61
CA LEU A 118 2.20 -20.00 -6.67
C LEU A 118 2.36 -21.36 -7.36
N THR A 119 1.35 -22.21 -7.24
CA THR A 119 1.24 -23.48 -7.96
C THR A 119 -0.20 -23.65 -8.42
N ALA A 120 -0.41 -24.32 -9.56
CA ALA A 120 -1.74 -24.50 -10.14
C ALA A 120 -2.70 -25.35 -9.29
N LEU A 121 -2.17 -26.08 -8.31
CA LEU A 121 -2.87 -27.12 -7.55
C LEU A 121 -3.07 -26.76 -6.07
N CYS A 122 -2.53 -25.63 -5.59
CA CYS A 122 -2.58 -25.25 -4.19
C CYS A 122 -3.31 -23.93 -3.98
N ASP A 123 -4.11 -23.87 -2.92
CA ASP A 123 -4.77 -22.66 -2.42
C ASP A 123 -3.80 -21.70 -1.69
N ASP A 124 -2.50 -21.99 -1.72
CA ASP A 124 -1.45 -21.13 -1.21
C ASP A 124 -1.06 -20.09 -2.27
N GLY A 125 -1.06 -18.83 -1.84
CA GLY A 125 -0.85 -17.71 -2.75
C GLY A 125 -0.23 -16.52 -2.07
N LYS A 126 0.39 -15.65 -2.87
CA LYS A 126 0.82 -14.33 -2.41
C LYS A 126 -0.39 -13.41 -2.34
N PHE A 127 -0.69 -12.89 -1.16
CA PHE A 127 -1.72 -11.87 -0.99
C PHE A 127 -1.42 -10.61 -1.82
N LEU A 128 -2.42 -10.09 -2.54
CA LEU A 128 -2.30 -8.90 -3.38
C LEU A 128 -3.21 -7.75 -2.90
N LEU A 129 -4.51 -8.03 -2.79
CA LEU A 129 -5.53 -7.03 -2.49
C LEU A 129 -6.61 -7.62 -1.61
N ALA A 130 -7.24 -6.78 -0.80
CA ALA A 130 -8.50 -7.10 -0.17
C ALA A 130 -9.56 -6.08 -0.56
N ALA A 131 -10.80 -6.52 -0.68
CA ALA A 131 -11.94 -5.67 -0.96
C ALA A 131 -13.09 -5.95 0.02
N ARG A 132 -13.63 -4.93 0.67
CA ARG A 132 -14.79 -5.08 1.56
C ARG A 132 -16.04 -4.46 0.95
N LYS A 133 -17.12 -5.24 0.84
CA LYS A 133 -18.43 -4.77 0.38
C LYS A 133 -19.13 -3.97 1.47
N CYS A 134 -19.50 -2.74 1.15
CA CYS A 134 -20.27 -1.82 1.98
C CYS A 134 -21.57 -1.45 1.27
N ARG A 135 -22.70 -2.00 1.74
CA ARG A 135 -24.02 -1.64 1.21
C ARG A 135 -24.42 -0.24 1.69
N ARG A 136 -24.93 0.58 0.79
CA ARG A 136 -25.56 1.89 1.04
C ARG A 136 -26.98 1.86 0.50
N PRO A 137 -27.86 2.79 0.92
CA PRO A 137 -29.24 2.83 0.43
C PRO A 137 -29.34 2.98 -1.11
N THR A 138 -28.42 3.74 -1.71
CA THR A 138 -28.49 4.08 -3.15
C THR A 138 -27.43 3.38 -4.00
N CYS A 139 -26.50 2.66 -3.40
CA CYS A 139 -25.38 2.01 -4.11
C CYS A 139 -24.70 0.95 -3.23
N THR A 140 -23.83 0.15 -3.84
CA THR A 140 -22.86 -0.67 -3.12
C THR A 140 -21.46 -0.14 -3.41
N ASP A 141 -20.69 0.13 -2.36
CA ASP A 141 -19.27 0.44 -2.45
C ASP A 141 -18.45 -0.83 -2.13
N TYR A 142 -17.36 -1.09 -2.84
CA TYR A 142 -16.33 -2.04 -2.44
C TYR A 142 -15.04 -1.25 -2.20
N ILE A 143 -14.60 -1.20 -0.94
CA ILE A 143 -13.34 -0.54 -0.56
C ILE A 143 -12.19 -1.49 -0.85
N ILE A 144 -11.19 -1.04 -1.61
CA ILE A 144 -10.06 -1.87 -2.03
C ILE A 144 -8.79 -1.40 -1.28
N SER A 145 -8.04 -2.34 -0.71
CA SER A 145 -6.87 -2.09 0.12
C SER A 145 -5.73 -3.07 -0.19
N LEU A 146 -4.49 -2.62 -0.01
CA LEU A 146 -3.28 -3.46 0.01
C LEU A 146 -3.07 -4.17 1.35
N ASP A 147 -3.95 -3.93 2.32
CA ASP A 147 -3.92 -4.58 3.63
C ASP A 147 -5.25 -5.33 3.84
N GLY A 148 -5.16 -6.62 4.18
CA GLY A 148 -6.31 -7.47 4.43
C GLY A 148 -7.08 -7.14 5.71
N TYR A 149 -6.45 -6.43 6.65
CA TYR A 149 -7.00 -6.09 7.95
C TYR A 149 -7.46 -4.64 8.02
N ASP A 150 -6.81 -3.73 7.29
CA ASP A 150 -7.17 -2.31 7.23
C ASP A 150 -7.93 -1.93 5.96
N MET A 151 -9.20 -1.55 6.14
CA MET A 151 -10.14 -1.12 5.09
C MET A 151 -10.50 0.37 5.20
N SER A 152 -9.69 1.15 5.91
CA SER A 152 -9.96 2.56 6.16
C SER A 152 -9.62 3.41 4.93
N ARG A 153 -10.52 4.27 4.47
CA ARG A 153 -10.26 5.15 3.30
C ARG A 153 -9.13 6.16 3.51
N GLY A 154 -8.81 6.47 4.77
CA GLY A 154 -7.72 7.39 5.13
C GLY A 154 -6.37 6.70 5.33
N SER A 155 -6.29 5.37 5.20
CA SER A 155 -5.04 4.66 5.39
C SER A 155 -4.13 4.79 4.18
N ASN A 156 -2.82 4.56 4.39
CA ASN A 156 -1.86 4.49 3.30
C ASN A 156 -2.02 3.20 2.45
N SER A 157 -2.74 2.20 2.96
CA SER A 157 -3.04 0.95 2.25
C SER A 157 -4.27 1.05 1.34
N TYR A 158 -5.09 2.11 1.48
CA TYR A 158 -6.22 2.36 0.61
C TYR A 158 -5.79 2.53 -0.86
N VAL A 159 -6.33 1.69 -1.73
CA VAL A 159 -6.02 1.66 -3.16
C VAL A 159 -7.04 2.46 -3.95
N GLY A 160 -8.31 2.33 -3.58
CA GLY A 160 -9.42 2.79 -4.39
C GLY A 160 -10.74 2.13 -4.01
N LYS A 161 -11.74 2.27 -4.89
CA LYS A 161 -13.11 1.81 -4.62
C LYS A 161 -13.86 1.49 -5.90
N LEU A 162 -14.62 0.40 -5.90
CA LEU A 162 -15.65 0.13 -6.90
C LEU A 162 -17.01 0.60 -6.36
N ARG A 163 -17.78 1.35 -7.14
CA ARG A 163 -19.14 1.80 -6.77
C ARG A 163 -20.13 1.33 -7.80
N SER A 164 -21.20 0.69 -7.35
CA SER A 164 -22.35 0.37 -8.21
C SER A 164 -23.31 1.57 -8.35
N ASN A 165 -24.13 1.56 -9.40
CA ASN A 165 -25.39 2.27 -9.41
C ASN A 165 -26.41 1.59 -8.47
N PHE A 166 -27.60 2.17 -8.36
CA PHE A 166 -28.68 1.64 -7.54
C PHE A 166 -29.08 0.20 -7.92
N LEU A 167 -29.21 -0.08 -9.22
CA LEU A 167 -29.63 -1.38 -9.74
C LEU A 167 -28.53 -2.46 -9.70
N GLY A 168 -27.27 -2.08 -9.47
CA GLY A 168 -26.14 -3.03 -9.50
C GLY A 168 -25.75 -3.49 -10.91
N THR A 169 -26.11 -2.74 -11.95
CA THR A 169 -25.84 -3.06 -13.36
C THR A 169 -24.70 -2.24 -13.96
N LYS A 170 -24.37 -1.10 -13.35
CA LYS A 170 -23.25 -0.25 -13.77
C LYS A 170 -22.34 -0.02 -12.58
N PHE A 171 -21.05 -0.08 -12.82
CA PHE A 171 -20.04 0.16 -11.80
C PHE A 171 -19.00 1.15 -12.30
N THR A 172 -18.49 1.97 -11.38
CA THR A 172 -17.36 2.87 -11.62
C THR A 172 -16.23 2.48 -10.67
N VAL A 173 -15.04 2.29 -11.24
CA VAL A 173 -13.79 2.08 -10.51
C VAL A 173 -13.15 3.43 -10.25
N TYR A 174 -12.82 3.70 -9.00
CA TYR A 174 -12.10 4.88 -8.57
C TYR A 174 -10.74 4.48 -8.01
N ASP A 175 -9.69 5.16 -8.44
CA ASP A 175 -8.38 5.15 -7.80
C ASP A 175 -8.35 6.15 -6.63
N GLY A 176 -7.63 5.81 -5.57
CA GLY A 176 -7.32 6.68 -4.44
C GLY A 176 -6.29 7.77 -4.75
N GLN A 177 -5.44 7.55 -5.76
CA GLN A 177 -4.41 8.49 -6.22
C GLN A 177 -4.63 8.85 -7.70
N PRO A 178 -4.16 10.03 -8.15
CA PRO A 178 -4.32 10.41 -9.55
C PRO A 178 -3.51 9.46 -10.45
N PRO A 179 -4.15 8.81 -11.44
CA PRO A 179 -3.47 7.87 -12.35
C PRO A 179 -2.51 8.57 -13.33
N HIS A 180 -2.71 9.86 -13.60
CA HIS A 180 -1.87 10.67 -14.48
C HIS A 180 -1.91 12.14 -14.04
N THR A 181 -0.94 12.92 -14.49
CA THR A 181 -0.87 14.37 -14.25
C THR A 181 -2.11 15.06 -14.80
N GLY A 182 -2.84 15.80 -13.96
CA GLY A 182 -4.08 16.48 -14.34
C GLY A 182 -5.37 15.66 -14.21
N ALA A 183 -5.30 14.45 -13.65
CA ALA A 183 -6.49 13.63 -13.41
C ALA A 183 -7.52 14.37 -12.53
N LYS A 184 -8.79 14.34 -12.94
CA LYS A 184 -9.88 15.05 -12.26
C LYS A 184 -10.45 14.19 -11.14
N ILE A 185 -10.62 14.79 -9.96
CA ILE A 185 -11.31 14.16 -8.83
C ILE A 185 -12.82 14.20 -9.09
N ALA A 186 -13.48 13.04 -8.96
CA ALA A 186 -14.94 12.99 -8.92
C ALA A 186 -15.44 13.63 -7.62
N LYS A 187 -16.16 14.75 -7.76
CA LYS A 187 -16.88 15.39 -6.65
C LYS A 187 -18.03 14.49 -6.23
N SER A 188 -18.07 14.08 -4.97
CA SER A 188 -19.14 13.25 -4.42
C SER A 188 -19.57 13.85 -3.10
N HIS A 189 -20.88 14.05 -2.88
CA HIS A 189 -21.42 14.61 -1.63
C HIS A 189 -21.00 13.84 -0.35
N SER A 190 -20.54 12.59 -0.50
CA SER A 190 -20.02 11.75 0.59
C SER A 190 -18.51 11.93 0.88
N THR A 191 -17.75 12.63 0.05
CA THR A 191 -16.36 12.97 0.39
C THR A 191 -16.38 14.12 1.38
N ARG A 192 -16.50 13.81 2.66
CA ARG A 192 -15.82 14.66 3.65
C ARG A 192 -14.37 14.65 3.22
N LEU A 193 -13.92 15.74 2.58
CA LEU A 193 -12.52 16.09 2.55
C LEU A 193 -12.09 16.03 4.00
N VAL A 194 -11.35 14.98 4.36
CA VAL A 194 -10.73 14.92 5.67
C VAL A 194 -9.78 16.10 5.65
N ASN A 195 -10.22 17.18 6.29
CA ASN A 195 -9.49 18.43 6.39
C ASN A 195 -8.34 18.16 7.37
N LEU A 196 -7.33 17.42 6.90
CA LEU A 196 -6.05 17.33 7.55
C LEU A 196 -5.40 18.68 7.31
N LYS A 197 -5.34 19.50 8.37
CA LYS A 197 -4.33 20.56 8.51
C LYS A 197 -2.95 19.90 8.37
N GLN A 198 -2.52 19.62 7.15
CA GLN A 198 -1.23 19.00 6.86
C GLN A 198 -0.56 19.80 5.76
N VAL A 199 0.42 20.60 6.19
CA VAL A 199 1.27 21.48 5.38
C VAL A 199 2.36 20.64 4.70
N SER A 200 1.96 19.68 3.88
CA SER A 200 2.88 18.88 3.07
C SER A 200 2.31 18.72 1.66
N PRO A 201 3.13 18.83 0.60
CA PRO A 201 2.68 18.75 -0.79
C PRO A 201 2.37 17.30 -1.19
N LYS A 202 1.55 16.61 -0.39
CA LYS A 202 1.11 15.26 -0.68
C LYS A 202 -0.01 15.34 -1.69
N VAL A 203 0.16 14.66 -2.82
CA VAL A 203 -0.83 14.52 -3.89
C VAL A 203 -2.22 14.23 -3.29
N PRO A 204 -3.30 14.93 -3.69
CA PRO A 204 -4.58 14.79 -3.03
C PRO A 204 -5.11 13.37 -3.17
N THR A 205 -5.27 12.67 -2.04
CA THR A 205 -6.03 11.42 -2.00
C THR A 205 -7.48 11.73 -2.34
N GLY A 206 -8.03 11.04 -3.34
CA GLY A 206 -9.33 11.38 -3.91
C GLY A 206 -10.06 10.18 -4.48
N ASN A 207 -11.20 10.42 -5.14
CA ASN A 207 -11.82 9.40 -5.99
C ASN A 207 -11.58 9.79 -7.45
N TYR A 208 -10.59 9.17 -8.08
CA TYR A 208 -10.28 9.41 -9.49
C TYR A 208 -10.93 8.32 -10.34
N PRO A 209 -11.94 8.60 -11.17
CA PRO A 209 -12.56 7.55 -11.98
C PRO A 209 -11.55 7.01 -13.01
N VAL A 210 -11.40 5.69 -13.07
CA VAL A 210 -10.41 5.02 -13.95
C VAL A 210 -11.01 3.98 -14.89
N ALA A 211 -12.18 3.43 -14.57
CA ALA A 211 -12.86 2.48 -15.44
C ALA A 211 -14.37 2.42 -15.16
N HIS A 212 -15.13 1.96 -16.15
CA HIS A 212 -16.56 1.70 -16.05
C HIS A 212 -16.86 0.27 -16.47
N ILE A 213 -17.77 -0.39 -15.74
CA ILE A 213 -18.25 -1.74 -16.04
C ILE A 213 -19.76 -1.64 -16.20
N SER A 214 -20.30 -2.18 -17.27
CA SER A 214 -21.75 -2.24 -17.51
C SER A 214 -22.15 -3.66 -17.83
N TYR A 215 -23.17 -4.15 -17.14
CA TYR A 215 -23.82 -5.42 -17.42
C TYR A 215 -25.06 -5.16 -18.26
N GLU A 216 -25.22 -5.92 -19.33
CA GLU A 216 -26.47 -5.97 -20.07
C GLU A 216 -27.52 -6.70 -19.23
N LEU A 217 -28.74 -6.16 -19.22
CA LEU A 217 -29.86 -6.80 -18.56
C LEU A 217 -30.50 -7.76 -19.57
N ASN A 218 -30.50 -9.05 -19.24
CA ASN A 218 -31.25 -10.05 -20.01
C ASN A 218 -32.74 -9.90 -19.70
N VAL A 219 -33.40 -8.97 -20.37
CA VAL A 219 -34.85 -8.70 -20.22
C VAL A 219 -35.68 -9.87 -20.76
N LEU A 220 -35.14 -10.66 -21.69
CA LEU A 220 -35.84 -11.74 -22.39
C LEU A 220 -35.37 -13.16 -22.02
N GLY A 221 -34.48 -13.31 -21.02
CA GLY A 221 -34.14 -14.63 -20.47
C GLY A 221 -33.40 -15.59 -21.40
N SER A 222 -32.74 -15.13 -22.46
CA SER A 222 -31.86 -15.98 -23.27
C SER A 222 -30.63 -16.43 -22.45
N ARG A 223 -30.39 -17.75 -22.43
CA ARG A 223 -29.21 -18.40 -21.86
C ARG A 223 -28.21 -18.74 -22.94
#